data_AF-A0A6A4S246-F1
#
_entry.id   AF-A0A6A4S246-F1
#
_cell.length_a   1.000
_cell.length_b   1.000
_cell.length_c   1.000
_cell.angle_alpha   90.00
_cell.angle_beta   90.00
_cell.angle_gamma   90.00
#
_symmetry.space_group_name_H-M   'P 1'
#
loop_
_entity.id
_entity.type
_entity.pdbx_description
1 polymer ?
#
loop_
_entity_poly.entity_id
_entity_poly.type
_entity_poly.pdbx_seq_one_letter_code
_entity_poly.pdbx_strand_id
1 'polypeptide(L)'
;MTFHPPPFTVQVGRHCERINHNEIKYFGIPCQVVSEALASQIKRWSSAAGCTTGGQRCLYKLQSATVHFIAAKHTTHFERKVDDINFRLASSHFFTSCHVSAMSVSESWYAIKDHGTNYCNLYNLMEGSGLTEARGYKEVTSDFQCTQRSSADCTVY
;
A
#
# COMPACT_ATOMS: atom_id res chain seq x y z
N MET A 1 43.72 0.92 -0.45
CA MET A 1 42.45 0.58 -1.14
C MET A 1 41.36 1.42 -0.51
N THR A 2 41.00 2.53 -1.15
CA THR A 2 39.99 3.48 -0.66
C THR A 2 38.62 3.08 -1.19
N PHE A 3 37.76 2.57 -0.30
CA PHE A 3 36.35 2.33 -0.58
C PHE A 3 35.67 3.69 -0.82
N HIS A 4 35.26 3.94 -2.06
CA HIS A 4 34.37 5.04 -2.38
C HIS A 4 32.92 4.52 -2.31
N PRO A 5 32.02 5.17 -1.55
CA PRO A 5 30.61 4.83 -1.62
C PRO A 5 30.05 5.24 -3.00
N PRO A 6 29.15 4.44 -3.61
CA PRO A 6 28.53 4.81 -4.88
C PRO A 6 27.66 6.06 -4.70
N PRO A 7 27.55 6.92 -5.73
CA PRO A 7 26.86 8.19 -5.65
C PRO A 7 25.36 7.99 -5.39
N PHE A 8 24.86 8.63 -4.34
CA PHE A 8 23.43 8.81 -4.10
C PHE A 8 22.82 9.54 -5.31
N THR A 9 22.11 8.80 -6.15
CA THR A 9 21.40 9.39 -7.29
C THR A 9 20.04 9.86 -6.80
N VAL A 10 19.82 11.16 -6.89
CA VAL A 10 18.55 11.84 -6.60
C VAL A 10 17.45 11.25 -7.48
N GLN A 11 16.51 10.50 -6.91
CA GLN A 11 15.35 9.97 -7.64
C GLN A 11 14.30 11.08 -7.84
N VAL A 12 14.48 11.85 -8.91
CA VAL A 12 13.44 12.71 -9.48
C VAL A 12 12.40 11.80 -10.13
N GLY A 13 11.17 11.84 -9.62
CA GLY A 13 10.12 10.87 -9.96
C GLY A 13 9.81 10.72 -11.46
N ARG A 14 9.45 9.48 -11.84
CA ARG A 14 8.47 9.08 -12.88
C ARG A 14 8.80 7.70 -13.47
N HIS A 15 8.14 6.65 -12.98
CA HIS A 15 7.65 5.46 -13.72
C HIS A 15 7.33 4.37 -12.68
N CYS A 16 6.08 3.94 -12.57
CA CYS A 16 5.81 2.67 -11.89
C CYS A 16 6.42 1.55 -12.73
N GLU A 17 7.59 1.07 -12.29
CA GLU A 17 8.25 -0.07 -12.88
C GLU A 17 7.44 -1.33 -12.55
N ARG A 18 6.58 -1.73 -13.50
CA ARG A 18 6.07 -3.09 -13.85
C ARG A 18 5.46 -4.02 -12.78
N ILE A 19 5.64 -3.76 -11.48
CA ILE A 19 5.15 -4.52 -10.31
C ILE A 19 5.00 -3.59 -9.08
N ASN A 20 5.40 -2.33 -9.21
CA ASN A 20 5.38 -1.36 -8.13
C ASN A 20 4.16 -0.47 -8.31
N HIS A 21 3.24 -0.49 -7.34
CA HIS A 21 2.12 0.43 -7.28
C HIS A 21 2.42 1.53 -6.27
N ASN A 22 2.34 2.81 -6.66
CA ASN A 22 2.44 3.94 -5.75
C ASN A 22 1.25 4.87 -5.92
N GLU A 23 0.61 5.24 -4.82
CA GLU A 23 -0.56 6.10 -4.81
C GLU A 23 -0.49 7.12 -3.68
N ILE A 24 -1.20 8.22 -3.87
CA ILE A 24 -1.31 9.28 -2.89
C ILE A 24 -2.74 9.39 -2.40
N LYS A 25 -2.92 9.36 -1.07
CA LYS A 25 -4.22 9.50 -0.40
C LYS A 25 -4.16 10.67 0.58
N TYR A 26 -5.18 11.51 0.54
CA TYR A 26 -5.34 12.65 1.44
C TYR A 26 -6.48 12.38 2.39
N PHE A 27 -6.34 12.86 3.62
CA PHE A 27 -7.33 12.76 4.69
C PHE A 27 -7.41 14.08 5.44
N GLY A 28 -8.62 14.51 5.74
CA GLY A 28 -8.90 15.61 6.66
C GLY A 28 -8.93 15.17 8.13
N ILE A 29 -8.13 14.18 8.50
CA ILE A 29 -7.95 13.67 9.87
C ILE A 29 -6.46 13.50 10.19
N PRO A 30 -6.04 13.50 11.46
CA PRO A 30 -4.63 13.39 11.85
C PRO A 30 -3.98 12.07 11.42
N CYS A 31 -2.68 12.09 11.09
CA CYS A 31 -1.94 10.89 10.69
C CYS A 31 -1.89 9.80 11.76
N GLN A 32 -1.98 10.17 13.04
CA GLN A 32 -2.06 9.17 14.12
C GLN A 32 -3.28 8.28 13.95
N VAL A 33 -4.46 8.87 13.70
CA VAL A 33 -5.71 8.13 13.49
C VAL A 33 -5.60 7.24 12.25
N VAL A 34 -5.06 7.78 11.15
CA VAL A 34 -4.87 7.02 9.90
C VAL A 34 -3.91 5.84 10.11
N SER A 35 -2.78 6.08 10.79
CA SER A 35 -1.77 5.05 11.06
C SER A 35 -2.31 3.95 11.96
N GLU A 36 -3.04 4.30 13.01
CA GLU A 36 -3.64 3.33 13.94
C GLU A 36 -4.70 2.48 13.24
N ALA A 37 -5.55 3.10 12.41
CA ALA A 37 -6.56 2.40 11.62
C ALA A 37 -5.92 1.39 10.65
N LEU A 38 -4.89 1.79 9.90
CA LEU A 38 -4.18 0.90 8.98
C LEU A 38 -3.48 -0.25 9.73
N ALA A 39 -2.74 0.06 10.80
CA ALA A 39 -2.03 -0.96 11.56
C ALA A 39 -2.99 -1.95 12.24
N SER A 40 -4.13 -1.48 12.73
CA SER A 40 -5.19 -2.32 13.27
C SER A 40 -5.78 -3.24 12.19
N GLN A 41 -6.07 -2.70 11.01
CA GLN A 41 -6.64 -3.46 9.91
C GLN A 41 -5.68 -4.55 9.40
N ILE A 42 -4.39 -4.23 9.26
CA ILE A 42 -3.35 -5.21 8.90
C ILE A 42 -3.33 -6.37 9.90
N LYS A 43 -3.41 -6.08 11.21
CA LYS A 43 -3.44 -7.12 12.25
C LYS A 43 -4.72 -7.95 12.18
N ARG A 44 -5.87 -7.31 11.90
CA ARG A 44 -7.18 -7.98 11.78
C ARG A 44 -7.18 -9.00 10.63
N TRP A 45 -6.50 -8.70 9.53
CA TRP A 45 -6.39 -9.58 8.37
C TRP A 45 -5.12 -10.44 8.36
N SER A 46 -4.57 -10.77 9.52
CA SER A 46 -3.35 -11.58 9.61
C SER A 46 -3.54 -13.08 9.38
N SER A 47 -4.76 -13.59 9.52
CA SER A 47 -5.08 -15.00 9.31
C SER A 47 -5.57 -15.27 7.89
N ALA A 48 -5.69 -16.53 7.51
CA ALA A 48 -6.25 -16.94 6.21
C ALA A 48 -7.79 -16.87 6.14
N ALA A 49 -8.48 -16.51 7.23
CA ALA A 49 -9.93 -16.60 7.34
C ALA A 49 -10.69 -15.77 6.28
N GLY A 50 -10.09 -14.67 5.82
CA GLY A 50 -10.68 -13.78 4.80
C GLY A 50 -10.44 -14.19 3.35
N CYS A 51 -9.65 -15.23 3.07
CA CYS A 51 -9.35 -15.67 1.70
C CYS A 51 -10.00 -17.01 1.31
N THR A 52 -10.72 -17.66 2.23
CA THR A 52 -11.33 -18.98 1.98
C THR A 52 -12.45 -18.94 0.93
N THR A 53 -13.05 -17.76 0.70
CA THR A 53 -14.11 -17.53 -0.30
C THR A 53 -13.61 -16.86 -1.59
N GLY A 54 -12.30 -16.78 -1.82
CA GLY A 54 -11.73 -16.30 -3.09
C GLY A 54 -11.34 -14.82 -3.16
N GLY A 55 -11.35 -14.08 -2.04
CA GLY A 55 -10.77 -12.72 -1.97
C GLY A 55 -9.35 -12.71 -1.39
N GLN A 56 -8.70 -11.54 -1.32
CA GLN A 56 -7.37 -11.38 -0.68
C GLN A 56 -7.36 -10.44 0.54
N ARG A 57 -8.47 -10.36 1.27
CA ARG A 57 -8.57 -9.61 2.54
C ARG A 57 -8.03 -10.41 3.72
N CYS A 58 -6.83 -10.94 3.60
CA CYS A 58 -6.26 -11.89 4.56
C CYS A 58 -4.72 -11.97 4.42
N LEU A 59 -4.05 -12.74 5.29
CA LEU A 59 -2.59 -12.97 5.23
C LEU A 59 -1.73 -11.69 5.15
N TYR A 60 -2.19 -10.60 5.76
CA TYR A 60 -1.39 -9.41 5.97
C TYR A 60 -0.52 -9.55 7.22
N LYS A 61 0.77 -9.23 7.12
CA LYS A 61 1.72 -9.31 8.21
C LYS A 61 2.32 -7.96 8.49
N LEU A 62 1.99 -7.37 9.64
CA LEU A 62 2.63 -6.14 10.09
C LEU A 62 4.10 -6.41 10.44
N GLN A 63 5.01 -5.61 9.88
CA GLN A 63 6.43 -5.67 10.21
C GLN A 63 6.82 -4.54 11.17
N SER A 64 6.36 -3.32 10.88
CA SER A 64 6.57 -2.16 11.75
C SER A 64 5.45 -1.13 11.54
N ALA A 65 5.16 -0.35 12.59
CA ALA A 65 4.21 0.75 12.52
C ALA A 65 4.65 1.90 13.42
N THR A 66 4.62 3.10 12.87
CA THR A 66 4.82 4.39 13.52
C THR A 66 3.85 5.38 12.91
N VAL A 67 3.64 6.53 13.55
CA VAL A 67 2.73 7.59 13.04
C VAL A 67 3.08 8.04 11.61
N HIS A 68 4.35 7.94 11.21
CA HIS A 68 4.84 8.42 9.92
C HIS A 68 5.17 7.30 8.91
N PHE A 69 5.20 6.05 9.37
CA PHE A 69 5.65 4.94 8.54
C PHE A 69 5.06 3.61 9.00
N ILE A 70 4.53 2.84 8.06
CA ILE A 70 4.07 1.47 8.27
C ILE A 70 4.71 0.58 7.21
N ALA A 71 5.28 -0.55 7.63
CA ALA A 71 5.72 -1.62 6.74
C ALA A 71 4.97 -2.90 7.07
N ALA A 72 4.50 -3.58 6.03
CA ALA A 72 3.79 -4.83 6.10
C ALA A 72 4.10 -5.71 4.90
N LYS A 73 3.69 -6.97 4.97
CA LYS A 73 3.69 -7.89 3.84
C LYS A 73 2.29 -8.41 3.59
N HIS A 74 1.96 -8.69 2.34
CA HIS A 74 0.78 -9.45 1.98
C HIS A 74 1.21 -10.71 1.24
N THR A 75 0.57 -11.84 1.55
CA THR A 75 0.86 -13.11 0.88
C THR A 75 -0.41 -13.63 0.23
N THR A 76 -0.42 -13.69 -1.10
CA THR A 76 -1.53 -14.26 -1.86
C THR A 76 -1.80 -15.69 -1.42
N HIS A 77 -3.07 -16.02 -1.17
CA HIS A 77 -3.44 -17.29 -0.55
C HIS A 77 -3.08 -18.52 -1.41
N PHE A 78 -3.38 -18.46 -2.71
CA PHE A 78 -3.19 -19.59 -3.64
C PHE A 78 -1.79 -19.63 -4.24
N GLU A 79 -1.30 -18.50 -4.77
CA GLU A 79 -0.01 -18.44 -5.47
C GLU A 79 1.19 -18.28 -4.54
N ARG A 80 0.95 -17.96 -3.25
CA ARG A 80 1.99 -17.73 -2.23
C ARG A 80 3.01 -16.66 -2.62
N LYS A 81 2.66 -15.79 -3.56
CA LYS A 81 3.43 -14.57 -3.88
C LYS A 81 3.36 -13.61 -2.71
N VAL A 82 4.50 -13.02 -2.39
CA VAL A 82 4.66 -12.05 -1.31
C VAL A 82 4.86 -10.67 -1.91
N ASP A 83 4.06 -9.72 -1.42
CA ASP A 83 4.19 -8.31 -1.75
C ASP A 83 4.59 -7.53 -0.50
N ASP A 84 5.60 -6.67 -0.64
CA ASP A 84 5.95 -5.66 0.35
C ASP A 84 4.98 -4.50 0.26
N ILE A 85 4.49 -4.03 1.41
CA ILE A 85 3.55 -2.93 1.53
C ILE A 85 4.15 -1.87 2.44
N ASN A 86 4.19 -0.63 1.97
CA ASN A 86 4.73 0.51 2.71
C ASN A 86 3.77 1.69 2.68
N PHE A 87 3.51 2.29 3.83
CA PHE A 87 2.80 3.57 3.93
C PHE A 87 3.72 4.61 4.53
N ARG A 88 3.81 5.78 3.91
CA ARG A 88 4.50 6.97 4.41
C ARG A 88 3.46 8.05 4.69
N LEU A 89 3.38 8.49 5.94
CA LEU A 89 2.37 9.44 6.40
C LEU A 89 3.02 10.77 6.78
N ALA A 90 2.52 11.85 6.19
CA ALA A 90 2.96 13.21 6.46
C ALA A 90 1.80 14.06 6.95
N SER A 91 1.96 14.64 8.14
CA SER A 91 0.98 15.57 8.70
C SER A 91 1.00 16.88 7.93
N SER A 92 -0.18 17.47 7.72
CA SER A 92 -0.35 18.78 7.10
C SER A 92 -1.40 19.60 7.87
N HIS A 93 -1.49 20.89 7.57
CA HIS A 93 -2.48 21.82 8.14
C HIS A 93 -2.57 21.72 9.68
N PHE A 94 -1.49 22.12 10.37
CA PHE A 94 -1.39 22.09 11.84
C PHE A 94 -1.76 20.72 12.46
N PHE A 95 -1.30 19.62 11.84
CA PHE A 95 -1.52 18.24 12.30
C PHE A 95 -2.97 17.74 12.25
N THR A 96 -3.88 18.47 11.60
CA THR A 96 -5.29 18.09 11.47
C THR A 96 -5.59 17.25 10.23
N SER A 97 -4.64 17.20 9.28
CA SER A 97 -4.77 16.48 8.01
C SER A 97 -3.59 15.56 7.78
N CYS A 98 -3.81 14.48 7.03
CA CYS A 98 -2.79 13.50 6.71
C CYS A 98 -2.68 13.25 5.22
N HIS A 99 -1.45 13.24 4.73
CA HIS A 99 -1.09 12.78 3.40
C HIS A 99 -0.39 11.43 3.50
N VAL A 100 -0.86 10.44 2.76
CA VAL A 100 -0.32 9.08 2.74
C VAL A 100 0.18 8.76 1.34
N SER A 101 1.46 8.44 1.22
CA SER A 101 2.01 7.75 0.05
C SER A 101 2.06 6.26 0.37
N ALA A 102 1.33 5.46 -0.41
CA ALA A 102 1.22 4.02 -0.22
C ALA A 102 1.87 3.30 -1.39
N MET A 103 2.63 2.24 -1.08
CA MET A 103 3.35 1.46 -2.07
C MET A 103 3.15 -0.03 -1.84
N SER A 104 2.88 -0.79 -2.90
CA SER A 104 2.91 -2.26 -2.90
C SER A 104 3.83 -2.75 -4.01
N VAL A 105 4.74 -3.66 -3.69
CA VAL A 105 5.78 -4.17 -4.58
C VAL A 105 5.85 -5.68 -4.43
N SER A 106 5.73 -6.44 -5.52
CA SER A 106 5.96 -7.89 -5.45
C SER A 106 7.44 -8.22 -5.33
N GLU A 107 7.79 -9.18 -4.46
CA GLU A 107 9.15 -9.72 -4.38
C GLU A 107 9.54 -10.56 -5.62
N SER A 108 8.55 -10.91 -6.45
CA SER A 108 8.74 -11.71 -7.66
C SER A 108 9.27 -10.86 -8.82
N TRP A 109 10.60 -10.76 -8.97
CA TRP A 109 11.26 -9.92 -9.99
C TRP A 109 10.98 -10.29 -11.46
N TYR A 110 10.40 -11.47 -11.73
CA TYR A 110 10.08 -11.95 -13.08
C TYR A 110 8.64 -11.66 -13.53
N ALA A 111 7.76 -11.18 -12.64
CA ALA A 111 6.38 -10.90 -13.01
C ALA A 111 6.29 -9.60 -13.82
N ILE A 112 5.63 -9.61 -14.98
CA ILE A 112 5.53 -8.44 -15.88
C ILE A 112 4.17 -7.73 -15.72
N LYS A 113 3.16 -8.44 -15.21
CA LYS A 113 1.81 -7.93 -14.93
C LYS A 113 1.30 -8.57 -13.65
N ASP A 114 0.69 -7.76 -12.80
CA ASP A 114 0.08 -8.16 -11.53
C ASP A 114 -1.46 -8.13 -11.58
N HIS A 115 -2.08 -7.85 -12.72
CA HIS A 115 -3.54 -7.70 -12.87
C HIS A 115 -4.17 -6.68 -11.90
N GLY A 116 -3.39 -5.71 -11.40
CA GLY A 116 -3.85 -4.77 -10.38
C GLY A 116 -3.84 -5.31 -8.95
N THR A 117 -3.25 -6.49 -8.70
CA THR A 117 -3.12 -7.07 -7.34
C THR A 117 -2.43 -6.10 -6.39
N ASN A 118 -1.37 -5.41 -6.82
CA ASN A 118 -0.65 -4.47 -5.97
C ASN A 118 -1.51 -3.23 -5.63
N TYR A 119 -2.43 -2.81 -6.51
CA TYR A 119 -3.44 -1.80 -6.18
C TYR A 119 -4.43 -2.34 -5.15
N CYS A 120 -5.00 -3.53 -5.41
CA CYS A 120 -6.01 -4.13 -4.54
C CYS A 120 -5.47 -4.40 -3.14
N ASN A 121 -4.21 -4.81 -3.00
CA ASN A 121 -3.52 -4.95 -1.72
C ASN A 121 -3.63 -3.67 -0.85
N LEU A 122 -3.47 -2.49 -1.45
CA LEU A 122 -3.54 -1.20 -0.76
C LEU A 122 -4.97 -0.69 -0.61
N TYR A 123 -5.79 -0.82 -1.65
CA TYR A 123 -7.18 -0.40 -1.63
C TYR A 123 -7.99 -1.19 -0.58
N ASN A 124 -7.83 -2.50 -0.52
CA ASN A 124 -8.48 -3.36 0.46
C ASN A 124 -8.16 -2.90 1.90
N LEU A 125 -6.91 -2.53 2.20
CA LEU A 125 -6.54 -2.02 3.53
C LEU A 125 -7.22 -0.67 3.85
N MET A 126 -7.36 0.21 2.86
CA MET A 126 -8.04 1.50 3.05
C MET A 126 -9.55 1.33 3.24
N GLU A 127 -10.19 0.48 2.44
CA GLU A 127 -11.62 0.21 2.55
C GLU A 127 -11.93 -0.56 3.85
N GLY A 128 -11.18 -1.62 4.14
CA GLY A 128 -11.39 -2.45 5.32
C GLY A 128 -11.19 -1.71 6.64
N SER A 129 -10.36 -0.65 6.65
CA SER A 129 -10.14 0.23 7.80
C SER A 129 -11.20 1.35 7.92
N GLY A 130 -12.11 1.48 6.95
CA GLY A 130 -13.10 2.56 6.89
C GLY A 130 -12.52 3.92 6.50
N LEU A 131 -11.24 3.97 6.10
CA LEU A 131 -10.56 5.22 5.77
C LEU A 131 -11.09 5.85 4.47
N THR A 132 -11.65 5.05 3.57
CA THR A 132 -12.32 5.53 2.36
C THR A 132 -13.56 6.40 2.65
N GLU A 133 -14.14 6.29 3.84
CA GLU A 133 -15.28 7.09 4.30
C GLU A 133 -14.85 8.26 5.20
N ALA A 134 -13.55 8.38 5.49
CA ALA A 134 -13.05 9.40 6.39
C ALA A 134 -13.22 10.81 5.79
N ARG A 135 -13.38 11.79 6.69
CA ARG A 135 -13.50 13.20 6.31
C ARG A 135 -12.32 13.62 5.42
N GLY A 136 -12.63 14.23 4.28
CA GLY A 136 -11.63 14.76 3.36
C GLY A 136 -10.80 13.68 2.65
N TYR A 137 -11.28 12.44 2.62
CA TYR A 137 -10.65 11.38 1.84
C TYR A 137 -10.60 11.76 0.36
N LYS A 138 -9.41 11.69 -0.23
CA LYS A 138 -9.21 11.86 -1.66
C LYS A 138 -8.06 10.98 -2.13
N GLU A 139 -8.32 10.13 -3.11
CA GLU A 139 -7.30 9.33 -3.78
C GLU A 139 -6.83 10.03 -5.06
N VAL A 140 -5.52 10.21 -5.18
CA VAL A 140 -4.87 10.70 -6.40
C VAL A 140 -4.03 9.56 -6.95
N THR A 141 -4.57 8.92 -7.97
CA THR A 141 -3.91 7.87 -8.74
C THR A 141 -4.39 7.95 -10.19
N SER A 142 -3.60 7.44 -11.14
CA SER A 142 -3.94 7.40 -12.56
C SER A 142 -3.38 6.14 -13.21
N ASP A 143 -3.96 5.71 -14.33
CA ASP A 143 -3.44 4.55 -15.09
C ASP A 143 -1.98 4.75 -15.58
N PHE A 144 -1.56 6.01 -15.72
CA PHE A 144 -0.16 6.38 -16.01
C PHE A 144 0.75 6.21 -14.79
N GLN A 145 0.22 6.46 -13.59
CA GLN A 145 0.92 6.16 -12.33
C GLN A 145 0.80 4.69 -11.98
N CYS A 146 -0.19 3.95 -12.48
CA CYS A 146 -0.51 2.58 -12.07
C CYS A 146 -1.11 1.84 -13.27
N THR A 147 -0.31 1.08 -14.02
CA THR A 147 -0.84 0.30 -15.13
C THR A 147 -1.80 -0.76 -14.60
N GLN A 148 -3.10 -0.64 -14.91
CA GLN A 148 -4.22 -1.57 -14.64
C GLN A 148 -5.21 -1.18 -13.53
N ARG A 149 -5.21 0.05 -12.96
CA ARG A 149 -6.28 0.46 -12.03
C ARG A 149 -7.67 0.31 -12.67
N SER A 150 -7.83 0.80 -13.89
CA SER A 150 -9.10 0.72 -14.63
C SER A 150 -9.56 -0.71 -14.97
N SER A 151 -8.66 -1.71 -14.86
CA SER A 151 -8.96 -3.13 -15.09
C SER A 151 -8.85 -3.98 -13.82
N ALA A 152 -8.60 -3.37 -12.66
CA ALA A 152 -8.43 -4.09 -11.40
C ALA A 152 -9.79 -4.50 -10.83
N ASP A 153 -9.92 -5.76 -10.44
CA ASP A 153 -11.09 -6.28 -9.73
C ASP A 153 -10.69 -6.71 -8.32
N CYS A 154 -10.80 -5.78 -7.37
CA CYS A 154 -10.46 -6.02 -5.97
C CYS A 154 -11.52 -6.79 -5.17
N THR A 155 -12.52 -7.36 -5.85
CA THR A 155 -13.41 -8.37 -5.26
C THR A 155 -12.85 -9.77 -5.43
N VAL A 156 -12.04 -9.98 -6.47
CA VAL A 156 -11.25 -11.18 -6.73
C VAL A 156 -9.86 -11.08 -6.08
N TYR A 157 -9.27 -9.87 -6.09
CA TYR A 157 -7.92 -9.58 -5.60
C TYR A 157 -7.89 -8.74 -4.32
#